data_AF-A0A975P0H5-F1
#
_entry.id   AF-A0A975P0H5-F1
#
_cell.length_a   1.000
_cell.length_b   1.000
_cell.length_c   1.000
_cell.angle_alpha   90.00
_cell.angle_beta   90.00
_cell.angle_gamma   90.00
#
_symmetry.space_group_name_H-M   'P 1'
#
loop_
_entity.id
_entity.type
_entity.pdbx_description
1 polymer ?
#
loop_
_entity_poly.entity_id
_entity_poly.type
_entity_poly.pdbx_seq_one_letter_code
_entity_poly.pdbx_strand_id
1 'polypeptide(L)'
;MIRVVLRKIVLLVAGPFLIVAAHAQPELQERCARQAAQMFQKEWGGNAASTNKAHVVASYESHYSPRFSTCFYLEITTTTPRAALDKTTINTLRLYDLGENREYGAFIGGSPLHVCKVRDTPCSSEAEWRVLVKSFMEE
;
A
#
# COMPACT_ATOMS: atom_id res chain seq x y z
N MET A 1 59.87 -8.94 -47.98
CA MET A 1 58.52 -8.37 -47.81
C MET A 1 57.85 -9.05 -46.63
N ILE A 2 57.76 -8.37 -45.48
CA ILE A 2 57.24 -8.90 -44.22
C ILE A 2 55.91 -8.19 -43.94
N ARG A 3 54.82 -8.93 -43.68
CA ARG A 3 53.57 -8.39 -43.13
C ARG A 3 53.26 -9.12 -41.83
N VAL A 4 53.59 -8.47 -40.71
CA VAL A 4 53.15 -8.86 -39.36
C VAL A 4 51.73 -8.32 -39.17
N VAL A 5 50.76 -9.19 -38.95
CA VAL A 5 49.37 -8.80 -38.66
C VAL A 5 49.25 -8.65 -37.14
N LEU A 6 49.16 -7.41 -36.66
CA LEU A 6 48.92 -7.09 -35.25
C LEU A 6 47.46 -7.45 -34.89
N ARG A 7 47.27 -8.50 -34.09
CA ARG A 7 45.99 -8.81 -33.43
C ARG A 7 45.80 -7.81 -32.28
N LYS A 8 44.87 -6.88 -32.41
CA LYS A 8 44.47 -5.98 -31.31
C LYS A 8 43.71 -6.80 -30.26
N ILE A 9 44.31 -6.98 -29.09
CA ILE A 9 43.66 -7.52 -27.89
C ILE A 9 42.88 -6.37 -27.26
N VAL A 10 41.55 -6.47 -27.26
CA VAL A 10 40.67 -5.57 -26.53
C VAL A 10 40.54 -6.11 -25.10
N LEU A 11 41.13 -5.39 -24.14
CA LEU A 11 40.94 -5.66 -22.71
C LEU A 11 39.61 -5.05 -22.27
N LEU A 12 38.63 -5.89 -21.97
CA LEU A 12 37.41 -5.52 -21.26
C LEU A 12 37.79 -5.24 -19.80
N VAL A 13 37.80 -3.96 -19.42
CA VAL A 13 37.96 -3.54 -18.02
C VAL A 13 36.63 -3.83 -17.33
N ALA A 14 36.59 -4.89 -16.53
CA ALA A 14 35.49 -5.16 -15.61
C ALA A 14 35.49 -4.09 -14.52
N GLY A 15 34.67 -3.05 -14.70
CA GLY A 15 34.42 -2.06 -13.67
C GLY A 15 33.66 -2.68 -12.49
N PRO A 16 33.93 -2.26 -11.24
CA PRO A 16 33.24 -2.79 -10.08
C PRO A 16 31.79 -2.32 -10.12
N PHE A 17 30.87 -3.17 -10.58
CA PHE A 17 29.46 -2.97 -10.34
C PHE A 17 29.22 -3.09 -8.83
N LEU A 18 28.95 -1.95 -8.20
CA LEU A 18 28.54 -1.84 -6.81
C LEU A 18 27.27 -2.67 -6.59
N ILE A 19 27.41 -3.81 -5.93
CA ILE A 19 26.29 -4.59 -5.41
C ILE A 19 25.81 -3.88 -4.12
N VAL A 20 25.08 -2.79 -4.25
CA VAL A 20 24.44 -2.07 -3.13
C VAL A 20 22.94 -1.94 -3.39
N ALA A 21 22.25 -3.08 -3.50
CA ALA A 21 20.79 -3.08 -3.71
C ALA A 21 20.02 -3.98 -2.73
N ALA A 22 20.62 -5.07 -2.24
CA ALA A 22 19.89 -6.06 -1.45
C ALA A 22 19.50 -5.61 -0.03
N HIS A 23 20.26 -4.69 0.59
CA HIS A 23 20.02 -4.29 1.99
C HIS A 23 19.06 -3.11 2.15
N ALA A 24 18.78 -2.35 1.08
CA ALA A 24 17.96 -1.14 1.17
C ALA A 24 16.45 -1.43 1.24
N GLN A 25 15.98 -2.52 0.61
CA GLN A 25 14.55 -2.84 0.59
C GLN A 25 13.99 -3.26 1.97
N PRO A 26 14.67 -4.11 2.75
CA PRO A 26 14.21 -4.47 4.09
C PRO A 26 14.11 -3.27 5.05
N GLU A 27 15.09 -2.35 5.00
CA GLU A 27 15.10 -1.15 5.84
C GLU A 27 13.93 -0.21 5.53
N LEU A 28 13.64 0.01 4.23
CA LEU A 28 12.52 0.83 3.78
C LEU A 28 11.18 0.21 4.17
N GLN A 29 11.04 -1.10 4.05
CA GLN A 29 9.85 -1.82 4.49
C GLN A 29 9.66 -1.71 6.01
N GLU A 30 10.73 -1.88 6.79
CA GLU A 30 10.66 -1.77 8.26
C GLU A 30 10.29 -0.35 8.70
N ARG A 31 10.88 0.67 8.05
CA ARG A 31 10.51 2.06 8.27
C ARG A 31 9.04 2.31 7.93
N CYS A 32 8.56 1.78 6.80
CA CYS A 32 7.17 1.91 6.40
C CYS A 32 6.22 1.28 7.42
N ALA A 33 6.53 0.06 7.89
CA ALA A 33 5.75 -0.63 8.91
C ALA A 33 5.68 0.18 10.23
N ARG A 34 6.81 0.77 10.66
CA ARG A 34 6.82 1.65 11.85
C ARG A 34 5.96 2.89 11.67
N GLN A 35 6.02 3.55 10.51
CA GLN A 35 5.21 4.74 10.23
C GLN A 35 3.71 4.40 10.17
N ALA A 36 3.35 3.28 9.56
CA ALA A 36 1.98 2.78 9.52
C ALA A 36 1.45 2.47 10.92
N ALA A 37 2.24 1.79 11.76
CA ALA A 37 1.88 1.51 13.14
C ALA A 37 1.65 2.80 13.95
N GLN A 38 2.51 3.80 13.77
CA GLN A 38 2.35 5.10 14.41
C GLN A 38 1.09 5.83 13.93
N MET A 39 0.80 5.81 12.62
CA MET A 39 -0.41 6.40 12.06
C MET A 39 -1.65 5.71 12.63
N PHE A 40 -1.70 4.38 12.60
CA PHE A 40 -2.82 3.62 13.13
C PHE A 40 -3.05 3.89 14.62
N GLN A 41 -1.98 3.89 15.43
CA GLN A 41 -2.08 4.18 16.86
C GLN A 41 -2.58 5.60 17.13
N LYS A 42 -2.16 6.58 16.31
CA LYS A 42 -2.59 7.99 16.44
C LYS A 42 -4.08 8.15 16.12
N GLU A 43 -4.55 7.55 15.03
CA GLU A 43 -5.93 7.73 14.56
C GLU A 43 -6.94 6.88 15.35
N TRP A 44 -6.58 5.65 15.70
CA TRP A 44 -7.51 4.69 16.30
C TRP A 44 -7.29 4.46 17.80
N GLY A 45 -6.08 4.66 18.31
CA GLY A 45 -5.71 4.36 19.70
C GLY A 45 -5.73 2.87 20.07
N GLY A 46 -6.32 2.01 19.24
CA GLY A 46 -6.50 0.58 19.40
C GLY A 46 -7.26 -0.01 18.21
N ASN A 47 -7.63 -1.29 18.27
CA ASN A 47 -8.27 -2.01 17.15
C ASN A 47 -9.81 -1.97 17.17
N ALA A 48 -10.43 -1.36 18.18
CA ALA A 48 -11.88 -1.29 18.27
C ALA A 48 -12.34 -0.01 18.98
N ALA A 49 -13.38 0.60 18.44
CA ALA A 49 -14.09 1.72 19.03
C ALA A 49 -15.58 1.38 19.12
N SER A 50 -16.20 1.60 20.28
CA SER A 50 -17.63 1.39 20.47
C SER A 50 -18.31 2.68 20.86
N THR A 51 -19.40 3.00 20.17
CA THR A 51 -20.33 4.05 20.57
C THR A 51 -21.69 3.43 20.88
N ASN A 52 -22.64 4.24 21.35
CA ASN A 52 -24.04 3.84 21.48
C ASN A 52 -24.71 3.53 20.13
N LYS A 53 -24.15 4.00 19.01
CA LYS A 53 -24.73 3.85 17.67
C LYS A 53 -24.11 2.69 16.88
N ALA A 54 -22.82 2.42 17.06
CA ALA A 54 -22.10 1.43 16.28
C ALA A 54 -20.93 0.83 17.05
N HIS A 55 -20.52 -0.35 16.61
CA HIS A 55 -19.23 -0.95 16.93
C HIS A 55 -18.36 -0.88 15.69
N VAL A 56 -17.14 -0.36 15.82
CA VAL A 56 -16.16 -0.26 14.75
C VAL A 56 -14.95 -1.07 15.15
N VAL A 57 -14.54 -1.98 14.27
CA VAL A 57 -13.25 -2.66 14.36
C VAL A 57 -12.36 -2.09 13.27
N ALA A 58 -11.12 -1.79 13.62
CA ALA A 58 -10.12 -1.22 12.73
C ALA A 58 -8.86 -2.10 12.73
N SER A 59 -8.25 -2.23 11.55
CA SER A 59 -6.95 -2.84 11.34
C SER A 59 -6.25 -2.11 10.19
N TYR A 60 -5.00 -2.49 9.93
CA TYR A 60 -4.27 -1.93 8.81
C TYR A 60 -3.28 -2.92 8.21
N GLU A 61 -2.90 -2.64 6.97
CA GLU A 61 -1.76 -3.25 6.28
C GLU A 61 -0.83 -2.14 5.80
N SER A 62 0.45 -2.46 5.58
CA SER A 62 1.42 -1.50 5.05
C SER A 62 2.42 -2.16 4.12
N HIS A 63 2.75 -1.47 3.03
CA HIS A 63 3.72 -1.94 2.05
C HIS A 63 4.55 -0.78 1.51
N TYR A 64 5.87 -0.90 1.55
CA TYR A 64 6.73 -0.01 0.80
C TYR A 64 6.81 -0.52 -0.63
N SER A 65 6.26 0.24 -1.59
CA SER A 65 6.36 -0.09 -3.00
C SER A 65 7.60 0.57 -3.61
N PRO A 66 8.63 -0.20 -4.05
CA PRO A 66 9.80 0.36 -4.71
C PRO A 66 9.44 1.06 -6.04
N ARG A 67 8.43 0.53 -6.74
CA ARG A 67 7.93 1.08 -8.00
C ARG A 67 7.47 2.53 -7.87
N PHE A 68 6.80 2.86 -6.77
CA PHE A 68 6.34 4.21 -6.48
C PHE A 68 7.28 4.98 -5.54
N SER A 69 8.25 4.28 -4.94
CA SER A 69 9.10 4.82 -3.86
C SER A 69 8.27 5.37 -2.69
N THR A 70 7.12 4.74 -2.43
CA THR A 70 6.08 5.21 -1.50
C THR A 70 5.80 4.16 -0.44
N CYS A 71 5.57 4.60 0.80
CA CYS A 71 5.00 3.77 1.85
C CYS A 71 3.48 3.87 1.81
N PHE A 72 2.83 2.79 1.38
CA PHE A 72 1.39 2.68 1.36
C PHE A 72 0.85 2.13 2.68
N TYR A 73 -0.25 2.71 3.12
CA TYR A 73 -0.99 2.32 4.33
C TYR A 73 -2.45 2.07 3.94
N LEU A 74 -2.90 0.84 4.17
CA LEU A 74 -4.27 0.42 3.93
C LEU A 74 -5.00 0.37 5.27
N GLU A 75 -5.84 1.35 5.53
CA GLU A 75 -6.79 1.32 6.64
C GLU A 75 -7.98 0.44 6.28
N ILE A 76 -8.33 -0.47 7.19
CA ILE A 76 -9.44 -1.41 7.04
C ILE A 76 -10.35 -1.23 8.25
N THR A 77 -11.62 -0.90 8.02
CA THR A 77 -12.60 -0.81 9.09
C THR A 77 -13.89 -1.54 8.76
N THR A 78 -14.47 -2.14 9.79
CA THR A 78 -15.78 -2.79 9.74
C THR A 78 -16.67 -2.12 10.77
N THR A 79 -17.71 -1.44 10.31
CA THR A 79 -18.69 -0.76 11.15
C THR A 79 -19.97 -1.59 11.20
N THR A 80 -20.32 -2.04 12.39
CA THR A 80 -21.56 -2.78 12.67
C THR A 80 -22.51 -1.87 13.46
N PRO A 81 -23.64 -1.43 12.89
CA PRO A 81 -24.64 -0.66 13.62
C PRO A 81 -25.20 -1.44 14.81
N ARG A 82 -25.51 -0.73 15.92
CA ARG A 82 -26.18 -1.32 17.09
C ARG A 82 -27.71 -1.25 17.00
N ALA A 83 -28.25 -0.39 16.14
CA ALA A 83 -29.69 -0.20 16.00
C ALA A 83 -30.35 -1.39 15.27
N ALA A 84 -31.55 -1.78 15.71
CA ALA A 84 -32.25 -2.96 15.20
C ALA A 84 -32.75 -2.83 13.75
N LEU A 85 -32.90 -1.61 13.25
CA LEU A 85 -33.58 -1.30 11.98
C LEU A 85 -32.67 -1.39 10.74
N ASP A 86 -31.36 -1.23 10.91
CA ASP A 86 -30.40 -1.37 9.81
C ASP A 86 -29.14 -2.07 10.32
N LYS A 87 -29.06 -3.37 10.05
CA LYS A 87 -27.97 -4.25 10.52
C LYS A 87 -26.85 -4.38 9.49
N THR A 88 -26.85 -3.54 8.47
CA THR A 88 -25.90 -3.65 7.37
C THR A 88 -24.51 -3.27 7.89
N THR A 89 -23.62 -4.27 7.92
CA THR A 89 -22.21 -4.03 8.19
C THR A 89 -21.59 -3.25 7.04
N ILE A 90 -20.88 -2.17 7.37
CA ILE A 90 -20.19 -1.32 6.40
C ILE A 90 -18.70 -1.64 6.47
N ASN A 91 -18.15 -2.19 5.40
CA ASN A 91 -16.70 -2.32 5.22
C ASN A 91 -16.17 -1.06 4.56
N THR A 92 -15.11 -0.48 5.13
CA THR A 92 -14.39 0.64 4.54
C THR A 92 -12.92 0.27 4.39
N LEU A 93 -12.39 0.49 3.19
CA LEU A 93 -10.97 0.34 2.87
C LEU A 93 -10.48 1.70 2.38
N ARG A 94 -9.37 2.20 2.93
CA ARG A 94 -8.75 3.45 2.46
C ARG A 94 -7.25 3.26 2.29
N LEU A 95 -6.76 3.52 1.09
CA LEU A 95 -5.35 3.45 0.75
C LEU A 95 -4.74 4.84 0.83
N TYR A 96 -3.67 4.99 1.57
CA TYR A 96 -2.94 6.25 1.75
C TYR A 96 -1.48 6.11 1.35
N ASP A 97 -0.93 7.20 0.81
CA ASP A 97 0.50 7.47 0.79
C ASP A 97 0.86 8.18 2.10
N LEU A 98 1.65 7.51 2.96
CA LEU A 98 2.07 8.07 4.25
C LEU A 98 3.12 9.17 4.11
N GLY A 99 3.90 9.20 3.02
CA GLY A 99 4.91 10.22 2.78
C GLY A 99 4.29 11.58 2.47
N GLU A 100 3.24 11.56 1.65
CA GLU A 100 2.51 12.77 1.27
C GLU A 100 1.24 13.04 2.10
N ASN A 101 0.88 12.11 3.00
CA ASN A 101 -0.37 12.12 3.74
C ASN A 101 -1.59 12.31 2.82
N ARG A 102 -1.62 11.54 1.72
CA ARG A 102 -2.62 11.66 0.64
C ARG A 102 -3.41 10.37 0.48
N GLU A 103 -4.73 10.45 0.38
CA GLU A 103 -5.57 9.31 0.02
C GLU A 103 -5.44 8.98 -1.48
N TYR A 104 -5.11 7.74 -1.78
CA TYR A 104 -4.99 7.19 -3.13
C TYR A 104 -6.24 6.46 -3.58
N GLY A 105 -7.05 5.93 -2.67
CA GLY A 105 -8.26 5.20 -3.04
C GLY A 105 -9.11 4.86 -1.84
N ALA A 106 -10.41 4.69 -2.09
CA ALA A 106 -11.36 4.31 -1.06
C ALA A 106 -12.43 3.36 -1.61
N PHE A 107 -12.78 2.40 -0.79
CA PHE A 107 -14.00 1.61 -0.89
C PHE A 107 -14.81 1.84 0.37
N ILE A 108 -16.08 2.20 0.23
CA ILE A 108 -17.06 2.30 1.32
C ILE A 108 -18.27 1.49 0.86
N GLY A 109 -18.36 0.27 1.38
CA GLY A 109 -19.43 -0.68 1.12
C GLY A 109 -20.78 -0.23 1.71
N GLY A 110 -21.79 -1.08 1.56
CA GLY A 110 -23.17 -0.78 1.93
C GLY A 110 -24.13 -1.11 0.80
N SER A 111 -25.42 -0.96 1.07
CA SER A 111 -26.47 -1.10 0.07
C SER A 111 -27.38 0.14 0.12
N PRO A 112 -27.22 1.09 -0.81
CA PRO A 112 -26.32 1.06 -1.97
C PRO A 112 -24.85 1.28 -1.62
N LEU A 113 -23.95 0.92 -2.55
CA LEU A 113 -22.52 1.21 -2.48
C LEU A 113 -22.29 2.73 -2.38
N HIS A 114 -21.47 3.18 -1.41
CA HIS A 114 -21.23 4.60 -1.19
C HIS A 114 -20.04 5.14 -1.99
N VAL A 115 -18.89 4.46 -1.96
CA VAL A 115 -17.66 4.89 -2.65
C VAL A 115 -16.90 3.67 -3.17
N CYS A 116 -16.38 3.75 -4.39
CA CYS A 116 -15.44 2.77 -4.92
C CYS A 116 -14.58 3.42 -5.99
N LYS A 117 -13.33 3.75 -5.66
CA LYS A 117 -12.34 4.26 -6.62
C LYS A 117 -10.91 4.07 -6.13
N VAL A 118 -9.99 4.00 -7.08
CA VAL A 118 -8.54 4.12 -6.87
C VAL A 118 -8.04 5.20 -7.81
N ARG A 119 -7.58 6.32 -7.25
CA ARG A 119 -7.29 7.58 -7.95
C ARG A 119 -8.51 8.02 -8.76
N ASP A 120 -8.36 8.09 -10.07
CA ASP A 120 -9.40 8.48 -11.03
C ASP A 120 -10.12 7.27 -11.64
N THR A 121 -9.80 6.05 -11.19
CA THR A 121 -10.40 4.81 -11.72
C THR A 121 -11.56 4.37 -10.82
N PRO A 122 -12.81 4.38 -11.30
CA PRO A 122 -13.95 3.90 -10.54
C PRO A 122 -14.00 2.37 -10.49
N CYS A 123 -14.75 1.84 -9.52
CA CYS A 123 -15.05 0.41 -9.41
C CYS A 123 -16.49 0.21 -8.91
N SER A 124 -16.95 -1.04 -8.89
CA SER A 124 -18.31 -1.42 -8.51
C SER A 124 -18.40 -2.37 -7.32
N SER A 125 -17.27 -2.90 -6.85
CA SER A 125 -17.23 -3.86 -5.75
C SER A 125 -15.92 -3.82 -4.97
N GLU A 126 -15.92 -4.39 -3.77
CA GLU A 126 -14.69 -4.57 -2.97
C GLU A 126 -13.65 -5.40 -3.73
N ALA A 127 -14.10 -6.43 -4.46
CA ALA A 127 -13.23 -7.30 -5.25
C ALA A 127 -12.52 -6.53 -6.37
N GLU A 128 -13.24 -5.70 -7.12
CA GLU A 128 -12.64 -4.83 -8.13
C GLU A 128 -11.68 -3.81 -7.49
N TRP A 129 -12.08 -3.21 -6.36
CA TRP A 129 -11.21 -2.28 -5.65
C TRP A 129 -9.88 -2.94 -5.24
N ARG A 130 -9.93 -4.17 -4.71
CA ARG A 130 -8.74 -4.96 -4.34
C ARG A 130 -7.83 -5.26 -5.53
N VAL A 131 -8.41 -5.55 -6.70
CA VAL A 131 -7.62 -5.73 -7.94
C VAL A 131 -6.91 -4.43 -8.32
N LEU A 132 -7.57 -3.29 -8.22
CA LEU A 132 -6.98 -1.99 -8.55
C LEU A 132 -5.86 -1.57 -7.60
N VAL A 133 -5.94 -1.92 -6.31
CA VAL A 133 -4.89 -1.55 -5.35
C VAL A 133 -3.69 -2.48 -5.32
N LYS A 134 -3.79 -3.64 -5.97
CA LYS A 134 -2.77 -4.70 -5.91
C LYS A 134 -1.36 -4.21 -6.25
N SER A 135 -1.22 -3.40 -7.31
CA SER A 135 0.08 -2.86 -7.72
C SER A 135 0.72 -1.92 -6.70
N PHE A 136 -0.04 -1.39 -5.74
CA PHE A 136 0.48 -0.53 -4.68
C PHE A 136 0.81 -1.29 -3.40
N MET A 137 0.19 -2.46 -3.18
CA MET A 137 0.28 -3.22 -1.92
C MET A 137 1.09 -4.51 -2.03
N GLU A 138 1.40 -4.98 -3.24
CA GLU A 138 2.10 -6.26 -3.46
C GLU A 138 3.34 -6.15 -4.36
N GLU A 139 3.50 -5.04 -5.11
CA GLU A 139 4.63 -4.79 -6.02
C GLU A 139 5.57 -3.70 -5.50
#